data_AF-A0A2M7UM05-F1
#
_entry.id   AF-A0A2M7UM05-F1
#
_cell.length_a   1.000
_cell.length_b   1.000
_cell.length_c   1.000
_cell.angle_alpha   90.00
_cell.angle_beta   90.00
_cell.angle_gamma   90.00
#
_symmetry.space_group_name_H-M   'P 1'
#
loop_
_entity.id
_entity.type
_entity.pdbx_description
1 polymer ?
#
loop_
_entity_poly.entity_id
_entity_poly.type
_entity_poly.pdbx_seq_one_letter_code
_entity_poly.pdbx_strand_id
1 'polypeptide(L)'
;MHFFIENYRQFVDILKKIGALKIALIVFGVLVLFILIVEKPGSSSMDKIVQGQPLLFPRFSVEMITHITITPSEASFPPIALRHVDEKWFVDDYVADAERVAGLLYTLENLKKESVVSNNPSRQLLFGADSVSGTSVQIWKNSKELIHFYAGKPTETESQYLRLDGDNEVLQVTPAMTPFLNLSVEAWQGKPGI
;
A
#
# COMPACT_ATOMS: atom_id res chain seq x y z
N MET A 1 24.64 -63.55 -33.13
CA MET A 1 25.23 -62.20 -33.35
C MET A 1 24.20 -61.07 -33.26
N HIS A 2 22.91 -61.31 -33.58
CA HIS A 2 21.86 -60.28 -33.57
C HIS A 2 21.48 -59.75 -32.16
N PHE A 3 21.51 -60.61 -31.14
CA PHE A 3 21.09 -60.29 -29.76
C PHE A 3 22.01 -59.28 -29.02
N PHE A 4 23.28 -59.17 -29.44
CA PHE A 4 24.27 -58.31 -28.78
C PHE A 4 24.14 -56.83 -29.23
N ILE A 5 23.62 -56.60 -30.43
CA ILE A 5 23.49 -55.26 -31.03
C ILE A 5 22.27 -54.51 -30.45
N GLU A 6 21.18 -55.21 -30.17
CA GLU A 6 19.97 -54.62 -29.56
C GLU A 6 20.22 -54.17 -28.12
N ASN A 7 20.90 -55.00 -27.31
CA ASN A 7 21.25 -54.64 -25.93
C ASN A 7 22.18 -53.42 -25.86
N TYR A 8 23.11 -53.27 -26.83
CA TYR A 8 24.01 -52.12 -26.87
C TYR A 8 23.27 -50.82 -27.20
N ARG A 9 22.30 -50.84 -28.14
CA ARG A 9 21.47 -49.67 -28.43
C ARG A 9 20.63 -49.25 -27.23
N GLN A 10 20.01 -50.21 -26.54
CA GLN A 10 19.22 -49.94 -25.34
C GLN A 10 20.07 -49.34 -24.21
N PHE A 11 21.30 -49.83 -24.02
CA PHE A 11 22.26 -49.28 -23.05
C PHE A 11 22.69 -47.85 -23.39
N VAL A 12 22.98 -47.55 -24.66
CA VAL A 12 23.35 -46.19 -25.10
C VAL A 12 22.20 -45.20 -24.93
N ASP A 13 20.96 -45.62 -25.19
CA ASP A 13 19.78 -44.77 -24.96
C ASP A 13 19.50 -44.55 -23.46
N ILE A 14 19.77 -45.54 -22.61
CA ILE A 14 19.73 -45.37 -21.15
C ILE A 14 20.81 -44.38 -20.69
N LEU A 15 22.04 -44.48 -21.22
CA LEU A 15 23.12 -43.53 -20.91
C LEU A 15 22.78 -42.10 -21.37
N LYS A 16 22.18 -41.93 -22.54
CA LYS A 16 21.69 -40.62 -23.02
C LYS A 16 20.55 -40.08 -22.17
N LYS A 17 19.61 -40.93 -21.74
CA LYS A 17 18.54 -40.55 -20.82
C LYS A 17 19.06 -40.13 -19.45
N ILE A 18 20.10 -40.80 -18.93
CA ILE A 18 20.76 -40.39 -17.68
C ILE A 18 21.44 -39.03 -17.84
N GLY A 19 22.07 -38.75 -18.99
CA GLY A 19 22.60 -37.42 -19.30
C GLY A 19 21.52 -36.34 -19.40
N ALA A 20 20.43 -36.62 -20.12
CA ALA A 20 19.30 -35.72 -20.26
C ALA A 20 18.59 -35.47 -18.93
N LEU A 21 18.46 -36.48 -18.07
CA LEU A 21 17.87 -36.36 -16.74
C LEU A 21 18.70 -35.45 -15.83
N LYS A 22 20.03 -35.56 -15.88
CA LYS A 22 20.94 -34.65 -15.15
C LYS A 22 20.78 -33.20 -15.61
N ILE A 23 20.69 -32.97 -16.91
CA ILE A 23 20.48 -31.62 -17.48
C ILE A 23 19.12 -31.07 -17.04
N ALA A 24 18.06 -31.87 -17.11
CA ALA A 24 16.73 -31.47 -16.66
C ALA A 24 16.70 -31.09 -15.17
N LEU A 25 17.39 -31.84 -14.31
CA LEU A 25 17.50 -31.53 -12.88
C LEU A 25 18.28 -30.24 -12.62
N ILE A 26 19.34 -29.97 -13.38
CA ILE A 26 20.09 -28.71 -13.29
C ILE A 26 19.22 -27.53 -13.72
N VAL A 27 18.53 -27.65 -14.86
CA VAL A 27 17.62 -26.60 -15.36
C VAL A 27 16.51 -26.35 -14.36
N PHE A 28 15.87 -27.40 -13.83
CA PHE A 28 14.84 -27.28 -12.80
C PHE A 28 15.39 -26.63 -11.53
N GLY A 29 16.58 -27.01 -11.08
CA GLY A 29 17.24 -26.38 -9.93
C GLY A 29 17.51 -24.89 -10.13
N VAL A 30 18.00 -24.50 -11.32
CA VAL A 30 18.21 -23.08 -11.67
C VAL A 30 16.88 -22.33 -11.77
N LEU A 31 15.83 -22.96 -12.29
CA LEU A 31 14.51 -22.35 -12.41
C LEU A 31 13.86 -22.16 -11.03
N VAL A 32 13.98 -23.14 -10.13
CA VAL A 32 13.56 -23.02 -8.72
C VAL A 32 14.38 -21.94 -8.02
N LEU A 33 15.70 -21.90 -8.21
CA LEU A 33 16.55 -20.86 -7.63
C LEU A 33 16.19 -19.47 -8.16
N PHE A 34 15.87 -19.36 -9.45
CA PHE A 34 15.42 -18.13 -10.08
C PHE A 34 14.05 -17.69 -9.52
N ILE A 35 13.11 -18.63 -9.34
CA ILE A 35 11.84 -18.36 -8.66
C ILE A 35 12.10 -17.89 -7.23
N LEU A 36 12.99 -18.53 -6.45
CA LEU A 36 13.31 -18.11 -5.08
C LEU A 36 14.07 -16.77 -4.98
N ILE A 37 14.74 -16.33 -6.05
CA ILE A 37 15.41 -15.02 -6.11
C ILE A 37 14.46 -13.93 -6.59
N VAL A 38 13.54 -14.24 -7.50
CA VAL A 38 12.52 -13.32 -8.02
C VAL A 38 11.37 -13.17 -7.02
N GLU A 39 10.85 -14.29 -6.53
CA GLU A 39 10.10 -14.39 -5.27
C GLU A 39 11.11 -14.46 -4.13
N LYS A 40 11.84 -13.38 -3.84
CA LYS A 40 12.35 -13.25 -2.48
C LYS A 40 11.13 -13.42 -1.56
N PRO A 41 11.06 -14.42 -0.66
CA PRO A 41 10.23 -14.29 0.51
C PRO A 41 10.91 -13.19 1.33
N GLY A 42 10.60 -11.95 0.97
CA GLY A 42 11.03 -10.75 1.64
C GLY A 42 10.48 -10.81 3.05
N SER A 43 11.31 -11.36 3.92
CA SER A 43 11.34 -11.12 5.35
C SER A 43 11.14 -9.64 5.63
N SER A 44 9.90 -9.27 5.93
CA SER A 44 9.54 -8.10 6.71
C SER A 44 8.38 -8.52 7.62
N SER A 45 8.77 -8.84 8.85
CA SER A 45 7.93 -9.00 10.03
C SER A 45 6.85 -10.08 9.99
N MET A 46 7.27 -11.30 10.33
CA MET A 46 6.52 -12.11 11.30
C MET A 46 6.60 -11.43 12.68
N ASP A 47 6.09 -10.21 12.79
CA ASP A 47 5.70 -9.66 14.08
C ASP A 47 4.23 -10.04 14.25
N LYS A 48 3.98 -11.06 15.07
CA LYS A 48 2.68 -11.20 15.71
C LYS A 48 2.47 -9.96 16.56
N ILE A 49 1.91 -8.89 15.99
CA ILE A 49 1.45 -7.75 16.79
C ILE A 49 -0.06 -7.80 16.90
N VAL A 50 -0.49 -8.67 17.80
CA VAL A 50 -1.67 -8.40 18.62
C VAL A 50 -1.10 -7.76 19.89
N GLN A 51 -1.34 -6.46 20.05
CA GLN A 51 -0.78 -5.49 21.02
C GLN A 51 0.54 -4.79 20.62
N GLY A 52 0.41 -3.56 20.10
CA GLY A 52 1.52 -2.59 19.98
C GLY A 52 2.02 -2.25 18.57
N GLN A 53 1.17 -2.28 17.54
CA GLN A 53 1.63 -2.04 16.16
C GLN A 53 2.28 -0.66 16.03
N PRO A 54 3.41 -0.54 15.31
CA PRO A 54 4.10 0.73 15.17
C PRO A 54 3.22 1.72 14.41
N LEU A 55 3.24 2.97 14.87
CA LEU A 55 2.66 4.08 14.12
C LEU A 55 3.33 4.14 12.75
N LEU A 56 2.52 4.37 11.71
CA LEU A 56 3.01 4.55 10.35
C LEU A 56 3.87 5.81 10.25
N PHE A 57 3.51 6.85 11.02
CA PHE A 57 4.21 8.14 11.02
C PHE A 57 4.67 8.53 12.44
N PRO A 58 5.71 7.89 13.00
CA PRO A 58 6.10 8.06 14.41
C PRO A 58 6.67 9.46 14.76
N ARG A 59 6.96 10.29 13.76
CA ARG A 59 7.44 11.69 13.93
C ARG A 59 6.42 12.73 13.49
N PHE A 60 5.21 12.28 13.15
CA PHE A 60 4.12 13.14 12.78
C PHE A 60 3.57 13.83 14.01
N SER A 61 3.36 15.13 13.93
CA SER A 61 2.66 15.90 14.95
C SER A 61 1.65 16.77 14.23
N VAL A 62 0.39 16.64 14.65
CA VAL A 62 -0.75 17.36 14.07
C VAL A 62 -0.60 18.88 14.19
N GLU A 63 0.11 19.35 15.22
CA GLU A 63 0.40 20.78 15.44
C GLU A 63 1.26 21.41 14.34
N MET A 64 2.00 20.59 13.60
CA MET A 64 2.87 21.08 12.52
C MET A 64 2.15 21.22 11.18
N ILE A 65 0.92 20.71 11.06
CA ILE A 65 0.21 20.68 9.79
C ILE A 65 -0.46 22.02 9.54
N THR A 66 -0.23 22.57 8.36
CA THR A 66 -0.88 23.81 7.92
C THR A 66 -1.84 23.58 6.77
N HIS A 67 -1.67 22.49 6.03
CA HIS A 67 -2.48 22.21 4.85
C HIS A 67 -2.61 20.71 4.61
N ILE A 68 -3.81 20.27 4.24
CA ILE A 68 -4.12 18.91 3.80
C ILE A 68 -4.87 19.01 2.48
N THR A 69 -4.41 18.28 1.48
CA THR A 69 -5.11 18.09 0.22
C THR A 69 -5.60 16.66 0.13
N ILE A 70 -6.90 16.47 -0.09
CA ILE A 70 -7.50 15.16 -0.35
C ILE A 70 -8.01 15.21 -1.79
N THR A 71 -7.51 14.35 -2.65
CA THR A 71 -8.01 14.19 -4.02
C THR A 71 -8.69 12.83 -4.10
N PRO A 72 -10.03 12.79 -4.00
CA PRO A 72 -10.79 11.54 -4.06
C PRO A 72 -10.54 10.79 -5.37
N SER A 73 -10.56 9.45 -5.32
CA SER A 73 -10.51 8.63 -6.54
C SER A 73 -11.79 8.71 -7.37
N GLU A 74 -12.89 9.09 -6.74
CA GLU A 74 -14.18 9.33 -7.37
C GLU A 74 -14.18 10.70 -8.08
N ALA A 75 -14.18 10.67 -9.42
CA ALA A 75 -14.14 11.87 -10.27
C ALA A 75 -15.30 12.87 -10.03
N SER A 76 -16.39 12.42 -9.40
CA SER A 76 -17.53 13.26 -9.04
C SER A 76 -17.25 14.19 -7.86
N PHE A 77 -16.21 13.92 -7.07
CA PHE A 77 -15.82 14.77 -5.95
C PHE A 77 -14.61 15.62 -6.32
N PRO A 78 -14.68 16.95 -6.18
CA PRO A 78 -13.51 17.80 -6.40
C PRO A 78 -12.45 17.56 -5.32
N PRO A 79 -11.17 17.92 -5.58
CA PRO A 79 -10.16 17.95 -4.54
C PRO A 79 -10.57 18.86 -3.37
N ILE A 80 -10.34 18.39 -2.16
CA ILE A 80 -10.61 19.12 -0.92
C ILE A 80 -9.30 19.69 -0.39
N ALA A 81 -9.31 20.98 -0.10
CA ALA A 81 -8.18 21.72 0.43
C ALA A 81 -8.51 22.24 1.84
N LEU A 82 -7.97 21.57 2.86
CA LEU A 82 -8.06 22.02 4.25
C LEU A 82 -6.86 22.93 4.57
N ARG A 83 -7.11 24.14 5.06
CA ARG A 83 -6.07 25.12 5.42
C ARG A 83 -6.22 25.52 6.88
N HIS A 84 -5.12 25.47 7.63
CA HIS A 84 -5.08 25.94 9.01
C HIS A 84 -4.59 27.40 9.04
N VAL A 85 -5.46 28.32 9.46
CA VAL A 85 -5.21 29.75 9.54
C VAL A 85 -5.80 30.26 10.86
N ASP A 86 -5.02 31.01 11.64
CA ASP A 86 -5.44 31.63 12.90
C ASP A 86 -6.20 30.63 13.83
N GLU A 87 -5.60 29.46 14.06
CA GLU A 87 -6.12 28.38 14.93
C GLU A 87 -7.43 27.72 14.45
N LYS A 88 -7.84 27.98 13.20
CA LYS A 88 -9.03 27.39 12.60
C LYS A 88 -8.70 26.70 11.29
N TRP A 89 -9.41 25.62 11.04
CA TRP A 89 -9.36 24.95 9.75
C TRP A 89 -10.43 25.52 8.83
N PHE A 90 -10.06 25.71 7.57
CA PHE A 90 -10.91 26.21 6.51
C PHE A 90 -10.95 25.20 5.37
N VAL A 91 -12.13 25.05 4.76
CA VAL A 91 -12.30 24.41 3.47
C VAL A 91 -12.87 25.47 2.52
N ASP A 92 -12.18 25.72 1.41
CA ASP A 92 -12.41 26.91 0.57
C ASP A 92 -12.43 28.21 1.42
N ASP A 93 -13.56 28.92 1.43
CA ASP A 93 -13.79 30.17 2.17
C ASP A 93 -14.57 29.97 3.48
N TYR A 94 -14.90 28.72 3.84
CA TYR A 94 -15.72 28.40 5.01
C TYR A 94 -14.87 27.79 6.12
N VAL A 95 -15.25 28.08 7.36
CA VAL A 95 -14.70 27.36 8.52
C VAL A 95 -15.11 25.89 8.40
N ALA A 96 -14.13 25.00 8.48
CA ALA A 96 -14.34 23.57 8.41
C ALA A 96 -14.99 23.05 9.70
N ASP A 97 -15.68 21.92 9.60
CA ASP A 97 -16.24 21.20 10.74
C ASP A 97 -15.09 20.72 11.64
N ALA A 98 -15.02 21.31 12.85
CA ALA A 98 -13.93 21.07 13.78
C ALA A 98 -13.86 19.62 14.27
N GLU A 99 -15.02 18.96 14.48
CA GLU A 99 -15.05 17.56 14.92
C GLU A 99 -14.53 16.64 13.82
N ARG A 100 -14.91 16.91 12.57
CA ARG A 100 -14.47 16.12 11.42
C ARG A 100 -12.99 16.28 11.15
N VAL A 101 -12.48 17.51 11.19
CA VAL A 101 -11.03 17.76 11.04
C VAL A 101 -10.26 17.11 12.18
N ALA A 102 -10.71 17.26 13.43
CA ALA A 102 -10.08 16.60 14.57
C ALA A 102 -10.08 15.07 14.41
N GLY A 103 -11.16 14.48 13.92
CA GLY A 103 -11.26 13.05 13.62
C GLY A 103 -10.24 12.60 12.59
N LEU A 104 -10.11 13.32 11.47
CA LEU A 104 -9.09 13.01 10.45
C LEU A 104 -7.67 13.11 11.01
N LEU A 105 -7.36 14.20 11.71
CA LEU A 105 -6.04 14.43 12.31
C LEU A 105 -5.68 13.34 13.33
N TYR A 106 -6.63 12.99 14.19
CA TYR A 106 -6.48 11.92 15.16
C TYR A 106 -6.22 10.57 14.46
N THR A 107 -6.98 10.25 13.42
CA THR A 107 -6.77 9.03 12.63
C THR A 107 -5.39 9.00 11.99
N LEU A 108 -4.93 10.11 11.40
CA LEU A 108 -3.60 10.18 10.78
C LEU A 108 -2.46 9.99 11.78
N GLU A 109 -2.58 10.59 12.96
CA GLU A 109 -1.59 10.47 14.03
C GLU A 109 -1.53 9.05 14.62
N ASN A 110 -2.67 8.36 14.68
CA ASN A 110 -2.80 7.04 15.27
C ASN A 110 -2.77 5.90 14.23
N LEU A 111 -2.50 6.21 12.97
CA LEU A 111 -2.47 5.24 11.90
C LEU A 111 -1.33 4.24 12.12
N LYS A 112 -1.65 2.95 12.15
CA LYS A 112 -0.69 1.87 12.43
C LYS A 112 -0.47 1.03 11.19
N LYS A 113 0.78 0.61 10.99
CA LYS A 113 1.13 -0.38 9.96
C LYS A 113 0.83 -1.78 10.51
N GLU A 114 -0.14 -2.47 9.89
CA GLU A 114 -0.44 -3.85 10.25
C GLU A 114 0.49 -4.83 9.54
N SER A 115 0.59 -4.72 8.22
CA SER A 115 1.41 -5.61 7.40
C SER A 115 1.76 -4.99 6.04
N VAL A 116 2.74 -5.59 5.35
CA VAL A 116 3.01 -5.32 3.92
C VAL A 116 2.27 -6.36 3.11
N VAL A 117 1.32 -5.93 2.26
CA VAL A 117 0.49 -6.85 1.45
C VAL A 117 1.04 -7.06 0.04
N SER A 118 1.84 -6.12 -0.47
CA SER A 118 2.58 -6.30 -1.72
C SER A 118 3.72 -5.32 -1.83
N ASN A 119 4.80 -5.71 -2.51
CA ASN A 119 5.87 -4.81 -2.97
C ASN A 119 5.95 -4.77 -4.51
N ASN A 120 5.00 -5.41 -5.20
CA ASN A 120 4.96 -5.48 -6.65
C ASN A 120 4.16 -4.29 -7.21
N PRO A 121 4.77 -3.37 -7.95
CA PRO A 121 4.09 -2.19 -8.49
C PRO A 121 2.85 -2.54 -9.32
N SER A 122 2.89 -3.63 -10.09
CA SER A 122 1.75 -4.03 -10.94
C SER A 122 0.52 -4.48 -10.15
N ARG A 123 0.68 -4.77 -8.85
CA ARG A 123 -0.42 -5.17 -7.96
C ARG A 123 -1.05 -4.00 -7.21
N GLN A 124 -0.48 -2.79 -7.26
CA GLN A 124 -1.00 -1.61 -6.53
C GLN A 124 -2.45 -1.30 -6.92
N LEU A 125 -2.77 -1.43 -8.22
CA LEU A 125 -4.13 -1.24 -8.76
C LEU A 125 -5.15 -2.22 -8.16
N LEU A 126 -4.75 -3.46 -7.83
CA LEU A 126 -5.66 -4.44 -7.24
C LEU A 126 -6.18 -3.96 -5.88
N PHE A 127 -5.31 -3.32 -5.11
CA PHE A 127 -5.61 -2.77 -3.79
C PHE A 127 -6.19 -1.36 -3.83
N GLY A 128 -6.24 -0.74 -5.01
CA GLY A 128 -6.63 0.65 -5.18
C GLY A 128 -5.64 1.64 -4.57
N ALA A 129 -4.39 1.22 -4.30
CA ALA A 129 -3.38 2.06 -3.65
C ALA A 129 -2.40 2.67 -4.67
N ASP A 130 -2.84 2.86 -5.91
CA ASP A 130 -2.07 3.50 -6.99
C ASP A 130 -2.53 4.94 -7.23
N SER A 131 -1.80 5.67 -8.07
CA SER A 131 -2.09 7.09 -8.36
C SER A 131 -3.33 7.35 -9.21
N VAL A 132 -3.90 6.31 -9.82
CA VAL A 132 -5.09 6.42 -10.69
C VAL A 132 -6.36 6.11 -9.92
N SER A 133 -6.35 5.06 -9.08
CA SER A 133 -7.57 4.59 -8.40
C SER A 133 -7.61 4.82 -6.88
N GLY A 134 -6.51 5.26 -6.29
CA GLY A 134 -6.45 5.60 -4.87
C GLY A 134 -6.81 7.06 -4.59
N THR A 135 -7.35 7.32 -3.40
CA THR A 135 -7.53 8.69 -2.91
C THR A 135 -6.16 9.24 -2.50
N SER A 136 -5.68 10.25 -3.22
CA SER A 136 -4.39 10.90 -2.92
C SER A 136 -4.55 11.84 -1.74
N VAL A 137 -3.67 11.72 -0.75
CA VAL A 137 -3.64 12.57 0.44
C VAL A 137 -2.25 13.16 0.59
N GLN A 138 -2.19 14.49 0.61
CA GLN A 138 -0.94 15.24 0.79
C GLN A 138 -1.06 16.11 2.04
N ILE A 139 -0.03 16.07 2.88
CA ILE A 139 0.01 16.78 4.16
C ILE A 139 1.24 17.68 4.15
N TRP A 140 1.04 18.95 4.50
CA TRP A 140 2.07 19.99 4.36
C TRP A 140 2.26 20.79 5.65
N LYS A 141 3.48 21.30 5.81
CA LYS A 141 3.85 22.37 6.73
C LYS A 141 4.35 23.56 5.91
N ASN A 142 3.57 24.63 5.89
CA ASN A 142 3.74 25.75 4.98
C ASN A 142 3.88 25.23 3.53
N SER A 143 5.01 25.51 2.88
CA SER A 143 5.30 25.06 1.51
C SER A 143 6.07 23.73 1.44
N LYS A 144 6.27 23.03 2.57
CA LYS A 144 7.00 21.76 2.61
C LYS A 144 6.03 20.59 2.77
N GLU A 145 6.04 19.67 1.80
CA GLU A 145 5.33 18.40 1.89
C GLU A 145 5.96 17.54 3.00
N LEU A 146 5.12 17.03 3.91
CA LEU A 146 5.52 16.14 4.98
C LEU A 146 5.26 14.68 4.62
N ILE A 147 4.09 14.41 4.04
CA ILE A 147 3.60 13.08 3.71
C ILE A 147 2.75 13.18 2.45
N HIS A 148 2.97 12.24 1.53
CA HIS A 148 2.07 11.97 0.40
C HIS A 148 1.81 10.47 0.32
N PHE A 149 0.54 10.07 0.29
CA PHE A 149 0.13 8.68 0.13
C PHE A 149 -1.14 8.53 -0.69
N TYR A 150 -1.40 7.30 -1.13
CA TYR A 150 -2.61 6.88 -1.81
C TYR A 150 -3.36 5.89 -0.92
N ALA A 151 -4.55 6.30 -0.49
CA ALA A 151 -5.45 5.46 0.29
C ALA A 151 -6.28 4.60 -0.67
N GLY A 152 -6.16 3.29 -0.52
CA GLY A 152 -6.84 2.32 -1.36
C GLY A 152 -8.14 1.80 -0.78
N LYS A 153 -8.51 0.60 -1.22
CA LYS A 153 -9.78 -0.03 -0.82
C LYS A 153 -9.78 -0.34 0.68
N PRO A 154 -10.94 -0.22 1.37
CA PRO A 154 -11.10 -0.78 2.70
C PRO A 154 -10.96 -2.31 2.63
N THR A 155 -10.54 -2.92 3.74
CA THR A 155 -10.57 -4.38 3.91
C THR A 155 -11.93 -4.81 4.50
N GLU A 156 -12.09 -6.11 4.75
CA GLU A 156 -13.27 -6.63 5.48
C GLU A 156 -13.26 -6.27 6.98
N THR A 157 -12.13 -5.77 7.48
CA THR A 157 -11.93 -5.31 8.86
C THR A 157 -11.96 -3.78 8.92
N GLU A 158 -11.69 -3.19 10.09
CA GLU A 158 -11.51 -1.74 10.24
C GLU A 158 -10.20 -1.22 9.63
N SER A 159 -9.63 -1.90 8.63
CA SER A 159 -8.36 -1.58 8.00
C SER A 159 -8.54 -1.08 6.56
N GLN A 160 -7.49 -0.51 6.00
CA GLN A 160 -7.46 -0.02 4.62
C GLN A 160 -6.09 -0.26 3.99
N TYR A 161 -6.04 -0.39 2.66
CA TYR A 161 -4.77 -0.41 1.96
C TYR A 161 -4.20 1.01 1.80
N LEU A 162 -2.89 1.15 1.88
CA LEU A 162 -2.19 2.42 1.74
C LEU A 162 -0.85 2.22 1.03
N ARG A 163 -0.45 3.17 0.19
CA ARG A 163 0.90 3.23 -0.37
C ARG A 163 1.45 4.65 -0.24
N LEU A 164 2.69 4.79 0.21
CA LEU A 164 3.38 6.10 0.20
C LEU A 164 3.77 6.47 -1.23
N ASP A 165 3.74 7.77 -1.54
CA ASP A 165 4.27 8.25 -2.81
C ASP A 165 5.79 7.96 -2.90
N GLY A 166 6.26 7.62 -4.10
CA GLY A 166 7.62 7.14 -4.33
C GLY A 166 7.91 5.69 -3.90
N ASP A 167 7.05 5.06 -3.10
CA ASP A 167 7.24 3.69 -2.61
C ASP A 167 6.45 2.65 -3.43
N ASN A 168 6.98 1.41 -3.44
CA ASN A 168 6.33 0.26 -4.05
C ASN A 168 5.48 -0.56 -3.07
N GLU A 169 5.70 -0.39 -1.76
CA GLU A 169 5.02 -1.17 -0.73
C GLU A 169 3.56 -0.73 -0.57
N VAL A 170 2.65 -1.66 -0.80
CA VAL A 170 1.27 -1.55 -0.35
C VAL A 170 1.19 -2.13 1.06
N LEU A 171 0.72 -1.30 1.97
CA LEU A 171 0.54 -1.59 3.38
C LEU A 171 -0.94 -1.84 3.67
N GLN A 172 -1.22 -2.69 4.64
CA GLN A 172 -2.50 -2.68 5.34
C GLN A 172 -2.34 -1.83 6.60
N VAL A 173 -3.23 -0.87 6.79
CA VAL A 173 -3.18 0.10 7.89
C VAL A 173 -4.49 0.15 8.66
N THR A 174 -4.42 0.48 9.95
CA THR A 174 -5.58 0.61 10.84
C THR A 174 -5.47 1.88 11.70
N PRO A 175 -6.57 2.62 11.95
CA PRO A 175 -7.92 2.38 11.41
C PRO A 175 -8.07 2.87 9.97
N ALA A 176 -9.13 2.44 9.29
CA ALA A 176 -9.49 2.92 7.96
C ALA A 176 -9.82 4.42 7.98
N MET A 177 -9.37 5.15 6.94
CA MET A 177 -9.60 6.59 6.78
C MET A 177 -10.83 6.89 5.91
N THR A 178 -11.47 5.87 5.33
CA THR A 178 -12.65 5.99 4.45
C THR A 178 -13.72 6.98 4.95
N PRO A 179 -14.06 7.08 6.26
CA PRO A 179 -15.05 8.04 6.75
C PRO A 179 -14.72 9.52 6.45
N PHE A 180 -13.45 9.84 6.19
CA PHE A 180 -12.99 11.21 5.93
C PHE A 180 -12.65 11.44 4.44
N LEU A 181 -12.23 10.40 3.73
CA LEU A 181 -11.63 10.55 2.40
C LEU A 181 -12.64 10.69 1.24
N ASN A 182 -13.88 10.27 1.45
CA ASN A 182 -14.93 10.24 0.42
C ASN A 182 -16.11 11.17 0.78
N LEU A 183 -15.77 12.37 1.26
CA LEU A 183 -16.74 13.39 1.63
C LEU A 183 -16.77 14.49 0.57
N SER A 184 -17.91 15.17 0.42
CA SER A 184 -18.00 16.37 -0.40
C SER A 184 -17.40 17.58 0.33
N VAL A 185 -17.15 18.67 -0.40
CA VAL A 185 -16.69 19.94 0.18
C VAL A 185 -17.67 20.43 1.24
N GLU A 186 -18.98 20.36 0.98
CA GLU A 186 -20.03 20.80 1.91
C GLU A 186 -20.05 19.96 3.18
N ALA A 187 -19.75 18.66 3.08
CA ALA A 187 -19.60 17.81 4.25
C ALA A 187 -18.40 18.23 5.10
N TRP A 188 -17.39 18.93 4.56
CA TRP A 188 -16.30 19.49 5.34
C TRP A 188 -16.62 20.85 5.96
N GLN A 189 -17.65 21.55 5.49
CA GLN A 189 -18.02 22.85 6.03
C GLN A 189 -18.66 22.68 7.42
N GLY A 190 -18.27 23.54 8.36
CA GLY A 190 -18.93 23.61 9.66
C GLY A 190 -20.38 24.03 9.50
N LYS A 191 -21.28 23.44 10.29
CA LYS A 191 -22.66 23.91 10.32
C LYS A 191 -22.69 25.35 10.84
N PRO A 192 -23.44 26.27 10.20
CA PRO A 192 -23.68 27.58 10.80
C PRO A 192 -24.30 27.35 12.18
N GLY A 193 -23.69 27.92 13.21
CA GLY A 193 -24.17 27.78 14.58
C GLY A 193 -25.64 28.17 14.68
N ILE A 194 -26.44 27.30 15.29
CA ILE A 194 -27.81 27.60 15.73
C ILE A 194 -27.72 28.37 17.05
#